data_AF-A0AA97EH19-F1
#
_entry.id   AF-A0AA97EH19-F1
#
_cell.length_a   1.000
_cell.length_b   1.000
_cell.length_c   1.000
_cell.angle_alpha   90.00
_cell.angle_beta   90.00
_cell.angle_gamma   90.00
#
_symmetry.space_group_name_H-M   'P 1'
#
loop_
_entity.id
_entity.type
_entity.pdbx_description
1 polymer ?
#
loop_
_entity_poly.entity_id
_entity_poly.type
_entity_poly.pdbx_seq_one_letter_code
_entity_poly.pdbx_strand_id
1 'polypeptide(L)'
;MIQFLTDNIDQLDLALDQLKMRDRNYDRFAILLIDDVAELTLHRYAQNEAKKHELLNDSGSLNNIPKSMRKALGQNFGDKVKFAFEQGLIDRYTSQSIIKLHSLRNTSYHQGLKHEKTLHSLAIFYFRNICNLLKAYHPNYWEWSSSWKISYRAVKYIGTSDLFANEPQLFIAAYNRLDEVAASFKEDLVGDLAADMQALISSVDKNIYFLAGYSTQKEKRDWAITFAQAYALCMSEDIELIAKKLGYIPKVHKDTFDWLMKNYNWPIKHDPVPGWKLRYRSLVRETNYHVALKKYCDFISQAKMLESSLEEAAAELDYQLEMEWLF
;
A
#
# COMPACT_ATOMS: atom_id res chain seq x y z
N MET A 1 -11.07 15.10 24.47
CA MET A 1 -11.30 14.92 23.02
C MET A 1 -10.55 15.97 22.20
N ILE A 2 -10.61 17.24 22.60
CA ILE A 2 -9.93 18.32 21.86
C ILE A 2 -8.42 18.08 21.74
N GLN A 3 -7.73 17.64 22.82
CA GLN A 3 -6.31 17.28 22.74
C GLN A 3 -6.01 16.27 21.63
N PHE A 4 -6.83 15.22 21.51
CA PHE A 4 -6.65 14.18 20.47
C PHE A 4 -6.71 14.78 19.06
N LEU A 5 -7.68 15.67 18.81
CA LEU A 5 -7.81 16.32 17.51
C LEU A 5 -6.68 17.33 17.24
N THR A 6 -6.21 18.04 18.28
CA THR A 6 -5.05 18.93 18.13
C THR A 6 -3.76 18.16 17.90
N ASP A 7 -3.59 16.99 18.51
CA ASP A 7 -2.45 16.11 18.29
C ASP A 7 -2.44 15.58 16.84
N ASN A 8 -3.61 15.25 16.28
CA ASN A 8 -3.73 14.89 14.87
C ASN A 8 -3.29 16.04 13.95
N ILE A 9 -3.70 17.28 14.23
CA ILE A 9 -3.28 18.46 13.46
C ILE A 9 -1.76 18.64 13.56
N ASP A 10 -1.19 18.51 14.76
CA ASP A 10 0.26 18.61 14.98
C ASP A 10 1.03 17.59 14.15
N GLN A 11 0.63 16.31 14.21
CA GLN A 11 1.26 15.24 13.45
C GLN A 11 1.14 15.45 11.94
N LEU A 12 -0.02 15.89 11.45
CA LEU A 12 -0.23 16.17 10.03
C LEU A 12 0.58 17.39 9.56
N ASP A 13 0.65 18.47 10.35
CA ASP A 13 1.52 19.61 10.02
C ASP A 13 3.00 19.22 10.00
N LEU A 14 3.43 18.36 10.94
CA LEU A 14 4.77 17.78 10.91
C LEU A 14 5.00 16.95 9.64
N ALA A 15 4.03 16.13 9.23
CA ALA A 15 4.11 15.36 7.99
C ALA A 15 4.24 16.27 6.76
N LEU A 16 3.55 17.40 6.70
CA LEU A 16 3.71 18.39 5.64
C LEU A 16 5.13 18.98 5.58
N ASP A 17 5.75 19.26 6.73
CA ASP A 17 7.15 19.71 6.77
C ASP A 17 8.10 18.65 6.21
N GLN A 18 7.84 17.37 6.47
CA GLN A 18 8.64 16.28 5.91
C GLN A 18 8.47 16.19 4.40
N LEU A 19 7.22 16.19 3.93
CA LEU A 19 6.90 16.13 2.49
C LEU A 19 7.53 17.31 1.73
N LYS A 20 7.57 18.50 2.33
CA LYS A 20 8.19 19.67 1.71
C LYS A 20 9.67 19.46 1.34
N MET A 21 10.38 18.57 2.04
CA MET A 21 11.79 18.27 1.74
C MET A 21 11.98 17.49 0.44
N ARG A 22 10.94 16.79 -0.05
CA ARG A 22 10.98 15.98 -1.27
C ARG A 22 12.15 15.00 -1.34
N ASP A 23 12.43 14.37 -0.20
CA ASP A 23 13.37 13.26 -0.12
C ASP A 23 12.67 12.03 0.44
N ARG A 24 13.08 10.87 -0.09
CA ARG A 24 12.48 9.57 0.19
C ARG A 24 12.40 9.23 1.67
N ASN A 25 13.37 9.61 2.48
CA ASN A 25 13.37 9.28 3.90
C ASN A 25 12.35 10.13 4.65
N TYR A 26 12.22 11.40 4.26
CA TYR A 26 11.19 12.28 4.79
C TYR A 26 9.79 11.87 4.32
N ASP A 27 9.63 11.41 3.07
CA ASP A 27 8.34 10.88 2.60
C ASP A 27 7.94 9.61 3.36
N ARG A 28 8.88 8.69 3.64
CA ARG A 28 8.62 7.52 4.50
C ARG A 28 8.17 7.96 5.89
N PHE A 29 8.86 8.94 6.47
CA PHE A 29 8.51 9.45 7.79
C PHE A 29 7.15 10.16 7.79
N ALA A 30 6.82 10.93 6.74
CA ALA A 30 5.50 11.51 6.58
C ALA A 30 4.40 10.44 6.53
N ILE A 31 4.60 9.38 5.75
CA ILE A 31 3.64 8.26 5.67
C ILE A 31 3.44 7.62 7.03
N LEU A 32 4.49 7.45 7.85
CA LEU A 32 4.35 6.93 9.21
C LEU A 32 3.41 7.80 10.06
N LEU A 33 3.61 9.13 10.03
CA LEU A 33 2.78 10.06 10.78
C LEU A 33 1.33 10.05 10.29
N ILE A 34 1.13 10.03 8.97
CA ILE A 34 -0.21 9.95 8.36
C ILE A 34 -0.93 8.65 8.76
N ASP A 35 -0.20 7.53 8.76
CA ASP A 35 -0.74 6.21 9.10
C ASP A 35 -1.12 6.11 10.59
N ASP A 36 -0.31 6.68 11.49
CA ASP A 36 -0.63 6.77 12.93
C ASP A 36 -1.92 7.57 13.16
N VAL A 37 -2.05 8.75 12.53
CA VAL A 37 -3.28 9.55 12.59
C VAL A 37 -4.49 8.77 12.07
N ALA A 38 -4.32 8.04 10.96
CA ALA A 38 -5.38 7.22 10.39
C ALA A 38 -5.83 6.12 11.38
N GLU A 39 -4.87 5.37 11.93
CA GLU A 39 -5.13 4.28 12.86
C GLU A 39 -5.80 4.78 14.14
N LEU A 40 -5.24 5.82 14.76
CA LEU A 40 -5.78 6.38 15.99
C LEU A 40 -7.18 6.96 15.79
N THR A 41 -7.43 7.62 14.66
CA THR A 41 -8.76 8.18 14.34
C THR A 41 -9.79 7.08 14.15
N LEU A 42 -9.48 6.04 13.37
CA LEU A 42 -10.40 4.92 13.15
C LEU A 42 -10.65 4.13 14.44
N HIS A 43 -9.61 3.93 15.25
CA HIS A 43 -9.75 3.27 16.55
C HIS A 43 -10.60 4.11 17.52
N ARG A 44 -10.37 5.42 17.58
CA ARG A 44 -11.17 6.33 18.41
C ARG A 44 -12.63 6.38 17.95
N TYR A 45 -12.88 6.35 16.65
CA TYR A 45 -14.22 6.23 16.09
C TYR A 45 -14.92 4.94 16.57
N ALA A 46 -14.25 3.79 16.47
CA ALA A 46 -14.79 2.53 16.99
C ALA A 46 -15.09 2.58 18.49
N GLN A 47 -14.23 3.21 19.30
CA GLN A 47 -14.47 3.40 20.73
C GLN A 47 -15.69 4.30 21.00
N ASN A 48 -15.87 5.37 20.22
CA ASN A 48 -17.01 6.27 20.37
C ASN A 48 -18.33 5.57 20.01
N GLU A 49 -18.35 4.77 18.94
CA GLU A 49 -19.53 3.99 18.55
C GLU A 49 -19.83 2.87 19.56
N ALA A 50 -18.81 2.25 20.15
CA ALA A 50 -18.98 1.28 21.24
C ALA A 50 -19.61 1.91 22.48
N LYS A 51 -19.11 3.07 22.92
CA LYS A 51 -19.69 3.80 24.06
C LYS A 51 -21.13 4.22 23.80
N LYS A 52 -21.46 4.70 22.59
CA LYS A 52 -22.84 5.00 22.17
C LYS A 52 -23.73 3.77 22.30
N HIS A 53 -23.25 2.63 21.81
CA HIS A 53 -23.99 1.37 21.86
C HIS A 53 -24.19 0.89 23.30
N GLU A 54 -23.20 1.05 24.18
CA GLU A 54 -23.32 0.71 25.61
C GLU A 54 -24.37 1.58 26.31
N LEU A 55 -24.37 2.90 26.06
CA LEU A 55 -25.34 3.83 26.64
C LEU A 55 -26.78 3.57 26.19
N LEU A 56 -26.98 3.11 24.95
CA LEU A 56 -28.31 2.85 24.39
C LEU A 56 -28.93 1.52 24.82
N ASN A 57 -28.12 0.55 25.26
CA ASN A 57 -28.61 -0.82 25.47
C ASN A 57 -28.94 -1.17 26.93
N ASP A 58 -28.76 -0.26 27.89
CA ASP A 58 -29.19 -0.32 29.31
C ASP A 58 -28.83 -1.60 30.12
N SER A 59 -28.13 -2.56 29.50
CA SER A 59 -27.90 -3.90 30.02
C SER A 59 -26.43 -4.17 30.36
N GLY A 60 -25.55 -3.18 30.22
CA GLY A 60 -24.13 -3.21 30.66
C GLY A 60 -23.26 -4.37 30.16
N SER A 61 -23.76 -5.16 29.20
CA SER A 61 -23.17 -6.44 28.82
C SER A 61 -22.38 -6.30 27.53
N LEU A 62 -21.04 -6.45 27.63
CA LEU A 62 -20.10 -6.54 26.50
C LEU A 62 -20.49 -7.63 25.47
N ASN A 63 -21.36 -8.58 25.86
CA ASN A 63 -21.86 -9.63 24.96
C ASN A 63 -22.79 -9.10 23.87
N ASN A 64 -23.35 -7.89 24.01
CA ASN A 64 -24.23 -7.27 23.01
C ASN A 64 -23.49 -6.39 21.99
N ILE A 65 -22.17 -6.20 22.11
CA ILE A 65 -21.41 -5.41 21.12
C ILE A 65 -21.34 -6.18 19.77
N PRO A 66 -21.72 -5.55 18.64
CA PRO A 66 -21.63 -6.16 17.32
C PRO A 66 -20.24 -6.71 17.00
N LYS A 67 -20.18 -7.86 16.32
CA LYS A 67 -18.91 -8.53 15.98
C LYS A 67 -17.95 -7.63 15.17
N SER A 68 -18.47 -6.81 14.26
CA SER A 68 -17.68 -5.87 13.46
C SER A 68 -17.03 -4.79 14.33
N MET A 69 -17.77 -4.24 15.29
CA MET A 69 -17.27 -3.26 16.26
C MET A 69 -16.19 -3.86 17.18
N ARG A 70 -16.42 -5.08 17.70
CA ARG A 70 -15.41 -5.79 18.53
C ARG A 70 -14.10 -6.01 17.79
N LYS A 71 -14.17 -6.35 16.50
CA LYS A 71 -12.99 -6.49 15.66
C LYS A 71 -12.25 -5.17 15.44
N ALA A 72 -12.98 -4.08 15.20
CA ALA A 72 -12.39 -2.74 15.05
C ALA A 72 -11.72 -2.21 16.33
N LEU A 73 -12.19 -2.65 17.51
CA LEU A 73 -11.51 -2.36 18.77
C LEU A 73 -10.21 -3.18 18.97
N GLY A 74 -9.97 -4.17 18.12
CA GLY A 74 -8.73 -4.97 18.12
C GLY A 74 -7.56 -4.27 17.44
N GLN A 75 -6.46 -5.02 17.28
CA GLN A 75 -5.23 -4.53 16.69
C GLN A 75 -5.27 -4.42 15.15
N ASN A 76 -6.17 -5.16 14.48
CA ASN A 76 -6.17 -5.22 13.01
C ASN A 76 -6.65 -3.90 12.38
N PHE A 77 -5.77 -3.23 11.62
CA PHE A 77 -6.09 -1.99 10.91
C PHE A 77 -7.20 -2.16 9.86
N GLY A 78 -7.20 -3.26 9.11
CA GLY A 78 -8.22 -3.54 8.10
C GLY A 78 -9.62 -3.68 8.68
N ASP A 79 -9.75 -4.30 9.86
CA ASP A 79 -11.04 -4.39 10.58
C ASP A 79 -11.55 -3.00 11.02
N LYS A 80 -10.66 -2.08 11.42
CA LYS A 80 -10.99 -0.68 11.75
C LYS A 80 -11.54 0.07 10.53
N VAL A 81 -10.83 -0.02 9.40
CA VAL A 81 -11.25 0.63 8.15
C VAL A 81 -12.58 0.05 7.64
N LYS A 82 -12.74 -1.29 7.72
CA LYS A 82 -13.97 -1.97 7.32
C LYS A 82 -15.17 -1.50 8.16
N PHE A 83 -14.99 -1.39 9.48
CA PHE A 83 -16.03 -0.89 10.37
C PHE A 83 -16.43 0.56 10.03
N ALA A 84 -15.46 1.45 9.81
CA ALA A 84 -15.72 2.83 9.40
C ALA A 84 -16.52 2.92 8.10
N PHE A 85 -16.23 2.07 7.11
CA PHE A 85 -17.02 1.97 5.88
C PHE A 85 -18.44 1.45 6.13
N GLU A 86 -18.60 0.38 6.92
CA GLU A 86 -19.92 -0.20 7.24
C GLU A 86 -20.83 0.78 8.00
N GLN A 87 -20.25 1.69 8.79
CA GLN A 87 -20.99 2.75 9.49
C GLN A 87 -21.19 4.03 8.65
N GLY A 88 -20.70 4.06 7.40
CA GLY A 88 -20.86 5.21 6.51
C GLY A 88 -19.96 6.41 6.82
N LEU A 89 -18.94 6.26 7.67
CA LEU A 89 -17.96 7.33 7.95
C LEU A 89 -17.11 7.66 6.72
N ILE A 90 -16.77 6.63 5.94
CA ILE A 90 -15.99 6.75 4.72
C ILE A 90 -16.64 5.96 3.59
N ASP A 91 -16.43 6.40 2.35
CA ASP A 91 -16.91 5.67 1.18
C ASP A 91 -16.00 4.47 0.84
N ARG A 92 -16.47 3.68 -0.13
CA ARG A 92 -15.76 2.48 -0.61
C ARG A 92 -14.39 2.81 -1.21
N TYR A 93 -14.26 3.94 -1.93
CA TYR A 93 -13.03 4.30 -2.62
C TYR A 93 -11.94 4.71 -1.63
N THR A 94 -12.30 5.50 -0.64
CA THR A 94 -11.46 5.94 0.49
C THR A 94 -11.02 4.74 1.31
N SER A 95 -11.96 3.87 1.70
CA SER A 95 -11.68 2.63 2.43
C SER A 95 -10.63 1.76 1.72
N GLN A 96 -10.83 1.51 0.42
CA GLN A 96 -9.89 0.72 -0.37
C GLN A 96 -8.52 1.39 -0.53
N SER A 97 -8.50 2.72 -0.65
CA SER A 97 -7.27 3.49 -0.79
C SER A 97 -6.45 3.48 0.50
N ILE A 98 -7.09 3.73 1.64
CA ILE A 98 -6.45 3.67 2.96
C ILE A 98 -5.82 2.29 3.19
N ILE A 99 -6.55 1.19 2.91
CA ILE A 99 -6.01 -0.18 3.06
C ILE A 99 -4.79 -0.40 2.16
N LYS A 100 -4.86 0.03 0.89
CA LYS A 100 -3.76 -0.13 -0.07
C LYS A 100 -2.54 0.70 0.34
N LEU A 101 -2.73 1.94 0.77
CA LEU A 101 -1.65 2.84 1.21
C LEU A 101 -0.98 2.33 2.49
N HIS A 102 -1.76 1.88 3.47
CA HIS A 102 -1.25 1.21 4.67
C HIS A 102 -0.44 -0.05 4.31
N SER A 103 -0.92 -0.86 3.36
CA SER A 103 -0.20 -2.06 2.91
C SER A 103 1.11 -1.68 2.19
N LEU A 104 1.09 -0.65 1.34
CA LEU A 104 2.28 -0.15 0.64
C LEU A 104 3.34 0.39 1.61
N ARG A 105 2.93 1.03 2.70
CA ARG A 105 3.84 1.41 3.80
C ARG A 105 4.57 0.17 4.31
N ASN A 106 3.84 -0.88 4.67
CA ASN A 106 4.42 -2.10 5.24
C ASN A 106 5.37 -2.81 4.25
N THR A 107 5.04 -2.82 2.95
CA THR A 107 5.91 -3.45 1.94
C THR A 107 7.13 -2.60 1.57
N SER A 108 6.99 -1.28 1.54
CA SER A 108 8.11 -0.35 1.25
C SER A 108 9.24 -0.44 2.28
N TYR A 109 8.91 -0.87 3.51
CA TYR A 109 9.90 -1.16 4.55
C TYR A 109 10.70 -2.46 4.31
N HIS A 110 10.14 -3.44 3.60
CA HIS A 110 10.77 -4.75 3.40
C HIS A 110 11.38 -4.95 2.00
N GLN A 111 11.01 -4.13 1.01
CA GLN A 111 11.39 -4.32 -0.40
C GLN A 111 12.38 -3.29 -0.94
N GLY A 112 13.21 -2.69 -0.07
CA GLY A 112 14.33 -1.78 -0.40
C GLY A 112 14.43 -1.29 -1.86
N LEU A 113 14.21 0.02 -2.07
CA LEU A 113 14.52 0.79 -3.29
C LEU A 113 13.52 0.71 -4.49
N LYS A 114 12.66 -0.30 -4.62
CA LYS A 114 11.96 -0.53 -5.91
C LYS A 114 10.75 0.36 -6.27
N HIS A 115 10.18 1.14 -5.34
CA HIS A 115 9.03 2.04 -5.63
C HIS A 115 9.21 3.47 -5.11
N GLU A 116 10.45 3.88 -4.80
CA GLU A 116 10.73 5.15 -4.09
C GLU A 116 10.26 6.40 -4.85
N LYS A 117 10.21 6.34 -6.18
CA LYS A 117 9.80 7.47 -7.03
C LYS A 117 8.31 7.80 -6.89
N THR A 118 7.49 6.83 -6.49
CA THR A 118 6.04 7.02 -6.29
C THR A 118 5.68 7.52 -4.90
N LEU A 119 6.64 7.48 -3.97
CA LEU A 119 6.37 7.59 -2.55
C LEU A 119 5.80 8.96 -2.17
N HIS A 120 6.36 10.02 -2.75
CA HIS A 120 5.94 11.39 -2.49
C HIS A 120 4.47 11.63 -2.88
N SER A 121 4.12 11.31 -4.12
CA SER A 121 2.73 11.38 -4.63
C SER A 121 1.76 10.51 -3.84
N LEU A 122 2.18 9.30 -3.45
CA LEU A 122 1.38 8.41 -2.62
C LEU A 122 1.15 8.98 -1.21
N ALA A 123 2.18 9.57 -0.60
CA ALA A 123 2.08 10.18 0.72
C ALA A 123 1.12 11.37 0.71
N ILE A 124 1.20 12.23 -0.31
CA ILE A 124 0.29 13.36 -0.48
C ILE A 124 -1.14 12.87 -0.73
N PHE A 125 -1.33 11.86 -1.59
CA PHE A 125 -2.65 11.27 -1.77
C PHE A 125 -3.21 10.67 -0.47
N TYR A 126 -2.37 9.98 0.31
CA TYR A 126 -2.77 9.43 1.61
C TYR A 126 -3.18 10.52 2.58
N PHE A 127 -2.34 11.55 2.71
CA PHE A 127 -2.59 12.71 3.56
C PHE A 127 -3.98 13.30 3.30
N ARG A 128 -4.31 13.54 2.03
CA ARG A 128 -5.60 14.12 1.62
C ARG A 128 -6.78 13.19 1.93
N ASN A 129 -6.61 11.87 1.79
CA ASN A 129 -7.61 10.90 2.24
C ASN A 129 -7.83 10.96 3.76
N ILE A 130 -6.76 11.15 4.54
CA ILE A 130 -6.85 11.28 6.00
C ILE A 130 -7.49 12.61 6.41
N CYS A 131 -7.23 13.72 5.72
CA CYS A 131 -7.99 14.95 5.91
C CYS A 131 -9.48 14.74 5.67
N ASN A 132 -9.87 13.98 4.63
CA ASN A 132 -11.29 13.66 4.38
C ASN A 132 -11.90 12.80 5.49
N LEU A 133 -11.19 11.79 5.98
CA LEU A 133 -11.60 10.98 7.14
C LEU A 133 -11.82 11.86 8.38
N LEU A 134 -10.88 12.76 8.68
CA LEU A 134 -10.94 13.64 9.85
C LEU A 134 -12.08 14.66 9.75
N LYS A 135 -12.40 15.16 8.55
CA LYS A 135 -13.57 16.03 8.31
C LYS A 135 -14.89 15.31 8.51
N ALA A 136 -14.95 14.02 8.17
CA ALA A 136 -16.14 13.18 8.37
C ALA A 136 -16.30 12.72 9.84
N TYR A 137 -15.20 12.72 10.61
CA TYR A 137 -15.20 12.28 11.98
C TYR A 137 -15.79 13.32 12.93
N HIS A 138 -16.90 12.97 13.57
CA HIS A 138 -17.56 13.78 14.58
C HIS A 138 -17.52 13.08 15.95
N PRO A 139 -16.73 13.60 16.90
CA PRO A 139 -16.75 13.09 18.27
C PRO A 139 -18.12 13.23 18.92
N ASN A 140 -18.44 12.31 19.84
CA ASN A 140 -19.71 12.32 20.57
C ASN A 140 -19.78 13.43 21.62
N TYR A 141 -18.62 13.92 22.07
CA TYR A 141 -18.50 14.95 23.09
C TYR A 141 -17.24 15.78 22.85
N TRP A 142 -17.33 17.05 23.20
CA TRP A 142 -16.24 18.01 23.16
C TRP A 142 -15.85 18.28 24.61
N GLU A 143 -14.65 17.85 24.97
CA GLU A 143 -14.12 18.03 26.31
C GLU A 143 -12.77 18.71 26.18
N TRP A 144 -12.55 19.69 27.05
CA TRP A 144 -11.34 20.48 27.24
C TRP A 144 -10.88 20.38 28.71
N SER A 145 -9.57 20.42 28.94
CA SER A 145 -9.00 20.60 30.27
C SER A 145 -8.00 21.76 30.25
N SER A 146 -8.00 22.58 31.31
CA SER A 146 -7.02 23.66 31.49
C SER A 146 -5.57 23.17 31.66
N SER A 147 -5.37 21.88 31.94
CA SER A 147 -4.04 21.25 32.01
C SER A 147 -3.48 20.84 30.64
N TRP A 148 -4.28 20.91 29.58
CA TRP A 148 -3.88 20.47 28.25
C TRP A 148 -3.03 21.52 27.55
N LYS A 149 -1.99 21.03 26.86
CA LYS A 149 -1.02 21.86 26.14
C LYS A 149 -1.21 21.62 24.65
N ILE A 150 -1.81 22.59 23.98
CA ILE A 150 -1.92 22.58 22.52
C ILE A 150 -0.56 22.96 21.94
N SER A 151 -0.09 22.18 20.97
CA SER A 151 1.17 22.47 20.30
C SER A 151 1.09 23.75 19.47
N TYR A 152 2.25 24.39 19.26
CA TYR A 152 2.34 25.56 18.37
C TYR A 152 1.87 25.24 16.94
N ARG A 153 2.12 24.01 16.46
CA ARG A 153 1.67 23.57 15.13
C ARG A 153 0.16 23.51 15.04
N ALA A 154 -0.53 23.03 16.06
CA ALA A 154 -1.99 23.02 16.06
C ALA A 154 -2.57 24.44 16.15
N VAL A 155 -1.98 25.31 16.98
CA VAL A 155 -2.38 26.73 17.13
C VAL A 155 -2.34 27.48 15.79
N LYS A 156 -1.40 27.18 14.90
CA LYS A 156 -1.31 27.75 13.54
C LYS A 156 -2.61 27.60 12.74
N TYR A 157 -3.40 26.56 12.98
CA TYR A 157 -4.63 26.26 12.24
C TYR A 157 -5.90 26.64 13.01
N ILE A 158 -5.92 26.43 14.33
CA ILE A 158 -7.11 26.61 15.16
C ILE A 158 -7.13 27.95 15.92
N GLY A 159 -6.03 28.70 15.93
CA GLY A 159 -5.88 29.94 16.69
C GLY A 159 -5.77 29.74 18.21
N THR A 160 -5.69 30.85 18.94
CA THR A 160 -5.52 30.87 20.41
C THR A 160 -6.75 31.33 21.20
N SER A 161 -7.72 31.99 20.55
CA SER A 161 -8.62 32.91 21.25
C SER A 161 -10.09 32.45 21.33
N ASP A 162 -10.54 31.53 20.46
CA ASP A 162 -11.96 31.12 20.35
C ASP A 162 -12.17 29.60 20.33
N LEU A 163 -11.33 28.82 21.01
CA LEU A 163 -11.46 27.35 21.07
C LEU A 163 -12.80 26.86 21.66
N PHE A 164 -13.62 27.76 22.22
CA PHE A 164 -14.86 27.47 22.93
C PHE A 164 -16.12 27.91 22.18
N ALA A 165 -15.96 28.49 20.99
CA ALA A 165 -17.07 28.89 20.13
C ALA A 165 -17.01 28.11 18.83
N ASN A 166 -17.84 27.07 18.70
CA ASN A 166 -18.06 26.31 17.46
C ASN A 166 -16.92 25.34 17.09
N GLU A 167 -16.55 24.47 18.03
CA GLU A 167 -15.45 23.50 17.90
C GLU A 167 -15.51 22.63 16.64
N PRO A 168 -16.65 22.05 16.22
CA PRO A 168 -16.69 21.20 15.04
C PRO A 168 -16.22 21.91 13.76
N GLN A 169 -16.67 23.15 13.56
CA GLN A 169 -16.37 23.96 12.37
C GLN A 169 -14.91 24.38 12.36
N LEU A 170 -14.33 24.66 13.54
CA LEU A 170 -12.93 25.02 13.68
C LEU A 170 -12.01 23.88 13.22
N PHE A 171 -12.28 22.64 13.67
CA PHE A 171 -11.49 21.48 13.26
C PHE A 171 -11.68 21.14 11.77
N ILE A 172 -12.91 21.23 11.25
CA ILE A 172 -13.16 21.07 9.80
C ILE A 172 -12.36 22.10 8.99
N ALA A 173 -12.34 23.37 9.43
CA ALA A 173 -11.56 24.42 8.78
C ALA A 173 -10.05 24.13 8.83
N ALA A 174 -9.54 23.65 9.97
CA ALA A 174 -8.14 23.25 10.09
C ALA A 174 -7.77 22.10 9.12
N TYR A 175 -8.60 21.06 9.03
CA TYR A 175 -8.36 19.94 8.11
C TYR A 175 -8.51 20.33 6.63
N ASN A 176 -9.42 21.25 6.30
CA ASN A 176 -9.48 21.85 4.97
C ASN A 176 -8.20 22.61 4.65
N ARG A 177 -7.69 23.39 5.60
CA ARG A 177 -6.44 24.14 5.39
C ARG A 177 -5.23 23.23 5.22
N LEU A 178 -5.14 22.14 5.98
CA LEU A 178 -4.11 21.12 5.79
C LEU A 178 -4.19 20.47 4.40
N ASP A 179 -5.40 20.11 3.95
CA ASP A 179 -5.65 19.54 2.61
C ASP A 179 -5.25 20.53 1.49
N GLU A 180 -5.55 21.82 1.64
CA GLU A 180 -5.12 22.87 0.71
C GLU A 180 -3.58 22.98 0.61
N VAL A 181 -2.88 22.91 1.75
CA VAL A 181 -1.41 22.94 1.77
C VAL A 181 -0.86 21.70 1.08
N ALA A 182 -1.39 20.51 1.36
CA ALA A 182 -0.99 19.28 0.67
C ALA A 182 -1.23 19.36 -0.85
N ALA A 183 -2.37 19.91 -1.27
CA ALA A 183 -2.69 20.12 -2.68
C ALA A 183 -1.74 21.10 -3.39
N SER A 184 -1.13 22.04 -2.65
CA SER A 184 -0.19 23.02 -3.19
C SER A 184 1.15 22.43 -3.64
N PHE A 185 1.49 21.20 -3.22
CA PHE A 185 2.71 20.52 -3.64
C PHE A 185 2.70 20.11 -5.13
N LYS A 186 1.55 20.17 -5.82
CA LYS A 186 1.42 19.95 -7.28
C LYS A 186 2.04 18.63 -7.74
N GLU A 187 1.49 17.53 -7.25
CA GLU A 187 1.92 16.18 -7.61
C GLU A 187 1.15 15.60 -8.80
N ASP A 188 1.80 14.71 -9.53
CA ASP A 188 1.22 13.91 -10.61
C ASP A 188 1.21 12.42 -10.22
N LEU A 189 0.28 12.06 -9.33
CA LEU A 189 0.14 10.67 -8.87
C LEU A 189 0.00 9.69 -10.04
N VAL A 190 -0.80 10.02 -11.05
CA VAL A 190 -1.02 9.11 -12.18
C VAL A 190 0.25 8.96 -13.00
N GLY A 191 0.94 10.06 -13.28
CA GLY A 191 2.23 10.07 -13.96
C GLY A 191 3.29 9.26 -13.20
N ASP A 192 3.41 9.44 -11.90
CA ASP A 192 4.39 8.73 -11.07
C ASP A 192 4.11 7.23 -11.01
N LEU A 193 2.86 6.83 -10.76
CA LEU A 193 2.46 5.42 -10.77
C LEU A 193 2.67 4.78 -12.14
N ALA A 194 2.38 5.52 -13.21
CA ALA A 194 2.59 5.06 -14.58
C ALA A 194 4.08 4.91 -14.90
N ALA A 195 4.92 5.85 -14.48
CA ALA A 195 6.37 5.80 -14.69
C ALA A 195 6.99 4.58 -13.99
N ASP A 196 6.59 4.31 -12.74
CA ASP A 196 7.05 3.13 -11.99
C ASP A 196 6.57 1.82 -12.63
N MET A 197 5.27 1.75 -12.99
CA MET A 197 4.71 0.62 -13.72
C MET A 197 5.45 0.36 -15.05
N GLN A 198 5.78 1.41 -15.80
CA GLN A 198 6.52 1.29 -17.06
C GLN A 198 7.95 0.82 -16.83
N ALA A 199 8.64 1.33 -15.80
CA ALA A 199 9.98 0.89 -15.44
C ALA A 199 10.00 -0.61 -15.10
N LEU A 200 9.03 -1.08 -14.32
CA LEU A 200 8.88 -2.51 -14.02
C LEU A 200 8.61 -3.34 -15.28
N ILE A 201 7.68 -2.92 -16.13
CA ILE A 201 7.40 -3.60 -17.41
C ILE A 201 8.67 -3.69 -18.26
N SER A 202 9.43 -2.61 -18.36
CA SER A 202 10.67 -2.55 -19.14
C SER A 202 11.76 -3.46 -18.56
N SER A 203 11.90 -3.52 -17.23
CA SER A 203 12.84 -4.44 -16.55
C SER A 203 12.50 -5.89 -16.86
N VAL A 204 11.23 -6.27 -16.68
CA VAL A 204 10.75 -7.63 -16.97
C VAL A 204 10.92 -7.98 -18.45
N ASP A 205 10.57 -7.07 -19.37
CA ASP A 205 10.73 -7.28 -20.82
C ASP A 205 12.19 -7.54 -21.19
N LYS A 206 13.13 -6.81 -20.56
CA LYS A 206 14.57 -7.02 -20.72
C LYS A 206 15.02 -8.40 -20.24
N ASN A 207 14.60 -8.83 -19.05
CA ASN A 207 14.97 -10.14 -18.50
C ASN A 207 14.41 -11.28 -19.35
N ILE A 208 13.15 -11.18 -19.80
CA ILE A 208 12.56 -12.14 -20.73
C ILE A 208 13.36 -12.19 -22.03
N TYR A 209 13.72 -11.03 -22.59
CA TYR A 209 14.47 -10.96 -23.84
C TYR A 209 15.86 -11.60 -23.71
N PHE A 210 16.55 -11.36 -22.60
CA PHE A 210 17.84 -11.98 -22.28
C PHE A 210 17.72 -13.50 -22.16
N LEU A 211 16.83 -13.99 -21.30
CA LEU A 211 16.60 -15.42 -21.08
C LEU A 211 16.11 -16.14 -22.35
N ALA A 212 15.36 -15.46 -23.22
CA ALA A 212 14.94 -16.00 -24.52
C ALA A 212 16.07 -16.03 -25.57
N GLY A 213 17.31 -15.72 -25.20
CA GLY A 213 18.46 -15.66 -26.10
C GLY A 213 18.33 -14.55 -27.13
N TYR A 214 17.89 -13.36 -26.68
CA TYR A 214 17.67 -12.19 -27.53
C TYR A 214 16.64 -12.42 -28.66
N SER A 215 15.67 -13.31 -28.43
CA SER A 215 14.60 -13.59 -29.37
C SER A 215 13.29 -12.87 -29.04
N THR A 216 12.59 -12.42 -30.09
CA THR A 216 11.22 -11.90 -30.01
C THR A 216 10.15 -12.95 -30.32
N GLN A 217 10.55 -14.19 -30.66
CA GLN A 217 9.63 -15.28 -30.96
C GLN A 217 8.83 -15.66 -29.71
N LYS A 218 7.52 -15.85 -29.88
CA LYS A 218 6.58 -16.12 -28.79
C LYS A 218 6.99 -17.36 -28.00
N GLU A 219 7.34 -18.44 -28.69
CA GLU A 219 7.68 -19.73 -28.09
C GLU A 219 8.90 -19.61 -27.16
N LYS A 220 9.90 -18.82 -27.55
CA LYS A 220 11.12 -18.61 -26.75
C LYS A 220 10.88 -17.69 -25.55
N ARG A 221 10.01 -16.69 -25.71
CA ARG A 221 9.62 -15.80 -24.61
C ARG A 221 8.74 -16.53 -23.59
N ASP A 222 7.77 -17.33 -24.05
CA ASP A 222 6.95 -18.20 -23.20
C ASP A 222 7.82 -19.24 -22.47
N TRP A 223 8.85 -19.78 -23.15
CA TRP A 223 9.85 -20.64 -22.51
C TRP A 223 10.61 -19.90 -21.41
N ALA A 224 11.10 -18.68 -21.64
CA ALA A 224 11.82 -17.90 -20.62
C ALA A 224 10.98 -17.66 -19.35
N ILE A 225 9.68 -17.44 -19.50
CA ILE A 225 8.73 -17.29 -18.39
C ILE A 225 8.64 -18.57 -17.54
N THR A 226 8.47 -19.71 -18.19
CA THR A 226 8.35 -21.00 -17.49
C THR A 226 9.70 -21.43 -16.90
N PHE A 227 10.80 -21.18 -17.62
CA PHE A 227 12.17 -21.39 -17.16
C PHE A 227 12.46 -20.65 -15.85
N ALA A 228 12.17 -19.36 -15.78
CA ALA A 228 12.44 -18.55 -14.60
C ALA A 228 11.64 -19.03 -13.37
N GLN A 229 10.37 -19.36 -13.54
CA GLN A 229 9.55 -19.91 -12.45
C GLN A 229 10.03 -21.30 -12.01
N ALA A 230 10.46 -22.15 -12.95
CA ALA A 230 11.04 -23.45 -12.65
C ALA A 230 12.35 -23.33 -11.89
N TYR A 231 13.20 -22.38 -12.29
CA TYR A 231 14.47 -22.09 -11.64
C TYR A 231 14.24 -21.68 -10.19
N ALA A 232 13.40 -20.66 -9.95
CA ALA A 232 13.08 -20.20 -8.60
C ALA A 232 12.48 -21.31 -7.72
N LEU A 233 11.61 -22.15 -8.29
CA LEU A 233 11.05 -23.29 -7.55
C LEU A 233 12.10 -24.34 -7.21
N CYS A 234 13.02 -24.65 -8.13
CA CYS A 234 14.12 -25.58 -7.89
C CYS A 234 15.09 -25.10 -6.80
N MET A 235 15.23 -23.78 -6.63
CA MET A 235 16.06 -23.18 -5.57
C MET A 235 15.33 -23.07 -4.23
N SER A 236 14.03 -23.37 -4.18
CA SER A 236 13.26 -23.37 -2.92
C SER A 236 13.46 -24.65 -2.11
N GLU A 237 13.41 -24.54 -0.78
CA GLU A 237 13.47 -25.68 0.14
C GLU A 237 12.26 -26.63 0.00
N ASP A 238 11.16 -26.17 -0.61
CA ASP A 238 9.91 -26.90 -0.76
C ASP A 238 9.88 -27.89 -1.95
N ILE A 239 10.92 -27.90 -2.79
CA ILE A 239 10.87 -28.62 -4.07
C ILE A 239 10.65 -30.13 -3.90
N GLU A 240 11.30 -30.76 -2.91
CA GLU A 240 11.15 -32.20 -2.66
C GLU A 240 9.72 -32.56 -2.24
N LEU A 241 9.10 -31.71 -1.41
CA LEU A 241 7.72 -31.89 -0.98
C LEU A 241 6.75 -31.75 -2.15
N ILE A 242 6.98 -30.78 -3.03
CA ILE A 242 6.14 -30.53 -4.21
C ILE A 242 6.27 -31.68 -5.21
N ALA A 243 7.50 -32.09 -5.52
CA ALA A 243 7.78 -33.23 -6.39
C ALA A 243 7.07 -34.51 -5.88
N LYS A 244 7.21 -34.81 -4.59
CA LYS A 244 6.58 -35.97 -3.95
C LYS A 244 5.05 -35.89 -3.98
N LYS A 245 4.46 -34.72 -3.72
CA LYS A 245 3.00 -34.51 -3.82
C LYS A 245 2.47 -34.75 -5.23
N LEU A 246 3.27 -34.45 -6.24
CA LEU A 246 2.94 -34.66 -7.65
C LEU A 246 3.31 -36.08 -8.15
N GLY A 247 3.72 -36.97 -7.25
CA GLY A 247 4.03 -38.37 -7.58
C GLY A 247 5.41 -38.56 -8.25
N TYR A 248 6.28 -37.55 -8.22
CA TYR A 248 7.64 -37.65 -8.73
C TYR A 248 8.62 -37.93 -7.60
N ILE A 249 9.44 -38.97 -7.75
CA ILE A 249 10.54 -39.29 -6.83
C ILE A 249 11.83 -38.85 -7.55
N PRO A 250 12.50 -37.78 -7.09
CA PRO A 250 13.73 -37.31 -7.72
C PRO A 250 14.80 -38.40 -7.68
N LYS A 251 15.47 -38.64 -8.82
CA LYS A 251 16.70 -39.46 -8.87
C LYS A 251 17.96 -38.58 -8.85
N VAL A 252 17.91 -37.39 -9.46
CA VAL A 252 18.96 -36.34 -9.51
C VAL A 252 18.32 -34.95 -9.66
N HIS A 253 18.94 -33.86 -9.18
CA HIS A 253 18.41 -32.47 -9.30
C HIS A 253 18.10 -32.03 -10.74
N LYS A 254 18.95 -32.35 -11.72
CA LYS A 254 18.74 -31.99 -13.14
C LYS A 254 17.49 -32.64 -13.71
N ASP A 255 17.19 -33.88 -13.30
CA ASP A 255 15.99 -34.60 -13.74
C ASP A 255 14.70 -33.93 -13.20
N THR A 256 14.78 -33.30 -12.02
CA THR A 256 13.67 -32.56 -11.42
C THR A 256 13.33 -31.29 -12.21
N PHE A 257 14.32 -30.52 -12.64
CA PHE A 257 14.09 -29.29 -13.42
C PHE A 257 13.41 -29.60 -14.76
N ASP A 258 13.97 -30.54 -15.53
CA ASP A 258 13.41 -30.96 -16.82
C ASP A 258 12.00 -31.54 -16.68
N TRP A 259 11.75 -32.26 -15.57
CA TRP A 259 10.43 -32.78 -15.26
C TRP A 259 9.44 -31.65 -14.93
N LEU A 260 9.81 -30.66 -14.12
CA LEU A 260 8.96 -29.52 -13.78
C LEU A 260 8.58 -28.70 -15.01
N MET A 261 9.55 -28.42 -15.89
CA MET A 261 9.31 -27.68 -17.14
C MET A 261 8.24 -28.34 -18.02
N LYS A 262 8.13 -29.68 -17.98
CA LYS A 262 7.19 -30.45 -18.79
C LYS A 262 5.85 -30.74 -18.11
N ASN A 263 5.85 -30.96 -16.80
CA ASN A 263 4.72 -31.56 -16.09
C ASN A 263 4.04 -30.62 -15.08
N TYR A 264 4.71 -29.53 -14.67
CA TYR A 264 4.15 -28.61 -13.68
C TYR A 264 3.18 -27.61 -14.31
N ASN A 265 2.05 -27.34 -13.64
CA ASN A 265 1.07 -26.37 -14.10
C ASN A 265 1.44 -24.96 -13.64
N TRP A 266 2.34 -24.31 -14.38
CA TRP A 266 2.84 -22.97 -14.06
C TRP A 266 1.72 -21.92 -13.97
N PRO A 267 1.72 -21.05 -12.95
CA PRO A 267 0.75 -19.96 -12.80
C PRO A 267 0.73 -19.02 -14.01
N ILE A 268 1.89 -18.73 -14.58
CA ILE A 268 2.04 -17.89 -15.77
C ILE A 268 2.80 -18.71 -16.83
N LYS A 269 2.18 -18.94 -17.98
CA LYS A 269 2.77 -19.74 -19.08
C LYS A 269 3.19 -18.92 -20.29
N HIS A 270 2.69 -17.69 -20.39
CA HIS A 270 2.85 -16.85 -21.55
C HIS A 270 3.46 -15.52 -21.16
N ASP A 271 4.20 -14.91 -22.08
CA ASP A 271 4.72 -13.56 -21.94
C ASP A 271 3.60 -12.57 -21.57
N PRO A 272 3.63 -11.99 -20.36
CA PRO A 272 2.59 -11.09 -19.90
C PRO A 272 2.79 -9.65 -20.39
N VAL A 273 3.95 -9.30 -20.96
CA VAL A 273 4.33 -7.93 -21.32
C VAL A 273 3.31 -7.25 -22.25
N PRO A 274 2.77 -7.90 -23.31
CA PRO A 274 1.75 -7.26 -24.15
C PRO A 274 0.49 -6.87 -23.36
N GLY A 275 0.02 -7.74 -22.46
CA GLY A 275 -1.12 -7.48 -21.59
C GLY A 275 -0.82 -6.38 -20.56
N TRP A 276 0.40 -6.35 -20.01
CA TRP A 276 0.83 -5.31 -19.09
C TRP A 276 0.94 -3.95 -19.75
N LYS A 277 1.41 -3.87 -21.01
CA LYS A 277 1.41 -2.64 -21.81
C LYS A 277 -0.02 -2.09 -22.02
N LEU A 278 -1.04 -2.95 -22.15
CA LEU A 278 -2.44 -2.51 -22.17
C LEU A 278 -2.91 -1.94 -20.82
N ARG A 279 -2.53 -2.59 -19.71
CA ARG A 279 -2.84 -2.09 -18.36
C ARG A 279 -2.17 -0.75 -18.08
N TYR A 280 -0.92 -0.57 -18.50
CA TYR A 280 -0.21 0.71 -18.40
C TYR A 280 -0.95 1.81 -19.15
N ARG A 281 -1.34 1.58 -20.41
CA ARG A 281 -2.16 2.55 -21.18
C ARG A 281 -3.49 2.86 -20.50
N SER A 282 -4.08 1.87 -19.83
CA SER A 282 -5.31 2.05 -19.05
C SER A 282 -5.10 2.85 -17.76
N LEU A 283 -3.90 2.79 -17.16
CA LEU A 283 -3.55 3.59 -15.98
C LEU A 283 -3.29 5.05 -16.35
N VAL A 284 -2.52 5.31 -17.43
CA VAL A 284 -2.18 6.66 -17.91
C VAL A 284 -3.41 7.51 -18.26
N ARG A 285 -4.53 6.86 -18.61
CA ARG A 285 -5.79 7.54 -18.95
C ARG A 285 -6.68 7.84 -17.75
N GLU A 286 -6.31 7.39 -16.55
CA GLU A 286 -7.14 7.63 -15.38
C GLU A 286 -7.03 9.04 -14.87
N THR A 287 -8.18 9.61 -14.53
CA THR A 287 -8.29 10.90 -13.85
C THR A 287 -8.66 10.73 -12.37
N ASN A 288 -9.18 9.57 -11.99
CA ASN A 288 -9.54 9.26 -10.60
C ASN A 288 -8.38 8.57 -9.88
N TYR A 289 -7.82 9.24 -8.87
CA TYR A 289 -6.67 8.77 -8.10
C TYR A 289 -6.91 7.46 -7.34
N HIS A 290 -8.13 7.24 -6.82
CA HIS A 290 -8.47 5.98 -6.15
C HIS A 290 -8.44 4.80 -7.13
N VAL A 291 -8.95 5.00 -8.36
CA VAL A 291 -8.96 3.96 -9.40
C VAL A 291 -7.55 3.73 -9.94
N ALA A 292 -6.76 4.79 -10.15
CA ALA A 292 -5.36 4.71 -10.54
C ALA A 292 -4.53 3.91 -9.53
N LEU A 293 -4.62 4.26 -8.24
CA LEU A 293 -3.97 3.52 -7.14
C LEU A 293 -4.39 2.03 -7.15
N LYS A 294 -5.68 1.75 -7.30
CA LYS A 294 -6.18 0.37 -7.36
C LYS A 294 -5.53 -0.39 -8.52
N LYS A 295 -5.58 0.15 -9.74
CA LYS A 295 -5.00 -0.47 -10.95
C LYS A 295 -3.51 -0.77 -10.77
N TYR A 296 -2.77 0.19 -10.22
CA TYR A 296 -1.35 0.07 -9.93
C TYR A 296 -1.08 -1.04 -8.88
N CYS A 297 -1.73 -1.01 -7.71
CA CYS A 297 -1.52 -2.03 -6.68
C CYS A 297 -1.94 -3.44 -7.15
N ASP A 298 -3.01 -3.55 -7.95
CA ASP A 298 -3.43 -4.81 -8.54
C ASP A 298 -2.42 -5.29 -9.60
N PHE A 299 -1.61 -4.40 -10.18
CA PHE A 299 -0.54 -4.75 -11.10
C PHE A 299 0.71 -5.23 -10.35
N ILE A 300 1.20 -4.43 -9.40
CA ILE A 300 2.38 -4.77 -8.60
C ILE A 300 2.20 -6.11 -7.88
N SER A 301 1.02 -6.36 -7.27
CA SER A 301 0.76 -7.62 -6.58
C SER A 301 0.83 -8.85 -7.49
N GLN A 302 0.46 -8.71 -8.77
CA GLN A 302 0.50 -9.80 -9.75
C GLN A 302 1.89 -9.96 -10.38
N ALA A 303 2.61 -8.86 -10.61
CA ALA A 303 3.91 -8.86 -11.26
C ALA A 303 5.03 -9.35 -10.32
N LYS A 304 4.92 -9.09 -9.01
CA LYS A 304 5.98 -9.27 -8.02
C LYS A 304 6.65 -10.64 -8.03
N MET A 305 5.88 -11.74 -8.02
CA MET A 305 6.48 -13.08 -7.99
C MET A 305 7.26 -13.38 -9.26
N LEU A 306 6.70 -13.02 -10.42
CA LEU A 306 7.34 -13.28 -11.70
C LEU A 306 8.59 -12.40 -11.91
N GLU A 307 8.53 -11.13 -11.49
CA GLU A 307 9.68 -10.21 -11.54
C GLU A 307 10.88 -10.80 -10.77
N SER A 308 10.68 -11.23 -9.51
CA SER A 308 11.75 -11.82 -8.69
C SER A 308 12.36 -13.04 -9.37
N SER A 309 11.52 -13.98 -9.83
CA SER A 309 12.01 -15.19 -10.49
C SER A 309 12.78 -14.90 -11.78
N LEU A 310 12.37 -13.90 -12.56
CA LEU A 310 13.05 -13.51 -13.79
C LEU A 310 14.38 -12.81 -13.50
N GLU A 311 14.43 -11.93 -12.50
CA GLU A 311 15.67 -11.27 -12.09
C GLU A 311 16.71 -12.28 -11.57
N GLU A 312 16.29 -13.20 -10.69
CA GLU A 312 17.17 -14.24 -10.15
C GLU A 312 17.71 -15.15 -11.25
N ALA A 313 16.84 -15.64 -12.14
CA ALA A 313 17.24 -16.50 -13.25
C ALA A 313 18.16 -15.77 -14.25
N ALA A 314 17.89 -14.49 -14.55
CA ALA A 314 18.72 -13.69 -15.43
C ALA A 314 20.10 -13.41 -14.81
N ALA A 315 20.16 -13.08 -13.52
CA ALA A 315 21.42 -12.83 -12.82
C ALA A 315 22.32 -14.07 -12.78
N GLU A 316 21.74 -15.25 -12.52
CA GLU A 316 22.50 -16.50 -12.54
C GLU A 316 23.05 -16.82 -13.93
N LEU A 317 22.23 -16.68 -14.98
CA LEU A 317 22.69 -16.94 -16.35
C LEU A 317 23.81 -15.97 -16.75
N ASP A 318 23.70 -14.69 -16.38
CA ASP A 318 24.73 -13.69 -16.66
C ASP A 318 26.06 -14.04 -15.97
N TYR A 319 26.00 -14.43 -14.69
CA TYR A 319 27.16 -14.90 -13.93
C TYR A 319 27.82 -16.14 -14.57
N GLN A 320 27.02 -17.12 -15.01
CA GLN A 320 27.54 -18.32 -15.67
C GLN A 320 28.23 -17.99 -16.99
N LEU A 321 27.64 -17.11 -17.80
CA LEU A 321 28.27 -16.64 -19.03
C LEU A 321 29.61 -15.96 -18.71
N GLU A 322 29.66 -14.99 -17.79
CA GLU A 322 30.91 -14.31 -17.41
C GLU A 322 32.01 -15.29 -16.98
N MET A 323 31.66 -16.33 -16.23
CA MET A 323 32.60 -17.37 -15.81
C MET A 323 33.10 -18.22 -17.00
N GLU A 324 32.27 -18.52 -18.00
CA GLU A 324 32.68 -19.22 -19.22
C GLU A 324 33.62 -18.38 -20.11
N TRP A 325 33.50 -17.03 -20.09
CA TRP A 325 34.38 -16.13 -20.84
C TRP A 325 35.77 -15.92 -20.21
N LEU A 326 35.96 -16.32 -18.95
CA LEU A 326 37.22 -16.17 -18.21
C LEU A 326 38.15 -17.40 -18.32
N PHE A 327 37.76 -18.45 -19.04
CA PHE A 327 38.54 -19.68 -19.29
C PHE A 327 38.82 -19.89 -20.78
#